data_AF-A0A285NW35-F1
#
_entry.id   AF-A0A285NW35-F1
#
_cell.length_a   1.000
_cell.length_b   1.000
_cell.length_c   1.000
_cell.angle_alpha   90.00
_cell.angle_beta   90.00
_cell.angle_gamma   90.00
#
_symmetry.space_group_name_H-M   'P 1'
#
loop_
_entity.id
_entity.type
_entity.pdbx_description
1 polymer ?
#
loop_
_entity_poly.entity_id
_entity_poly.type
_entity_poly.pdbx_seq_one_letter_code
_entity_poly.pdbx_strand_id
1 'polypeptide(L)'
;MLGRNNAFTLIELLISVAISTLVVLGLVSVYGSVQEVRKRFEEYDQKRRLYELVFLLQKELSNCRELELQGDTLRYYTTFGISAPYVMVSLQAQKDAITYTESNPYDPSIVYLKRHLRAPGSPELRFDSAKNIVSLFYDGKRIDLLVQYNRVPTSSIFLRPF
;
A
#
# COMPACT_ATOMS: atom_id res chain seq x y z
N MET A 1 61.31 -11.08 39.40
CA MET A 1 60.53 -10.34 38.38
C MET A 1 59.27 -9.81 39.05
N LEU A 2 59.33 -8.58 39.58
CA LEU A 2 58.17 -7.94 40.20
C LEU A 2 57.27 -7.41 39.07
N GLY A 3 56.11 -8.04 38.91
CA GLY A 3 55.04 -7.56 38.04
C GLY A 3 54.57 -6.19 38.53
N ARG A 4 54.81 -5.19 37.69
CA ARG A 4 54.33 -3.82 37.88
C ARG A 4 52.82 -3.82 37.71
N ASN A 5 52.09 -4.02 38.81
CA ASN A 5 50.66 -3.78 38.87
C ASN A 5 50.44 -2.27 38.69
N ASN A 6 50.11 -1.86 37.47
CA ASN A 6 49.67 -0.49 37.18
C ASN A 6 48.32 -0.29 37.88
N ALA A 7 48.35 0.26 39.10
CA ALA A 7 47.15 0.71 39.79
C ALA A 7 46.54 1.86 38.97
N PHE A 8 45.40 1.58 38.31
CA PHE A 8 44.62 2.58 37.59
C PHE A 8 44.23 3.69 38.57
N THR A 9 44.51 4.94 38.22
CA THR A 9 44.16 6.06 39.10
C THR A 9 42.65 6.27 39.10
N LEU A 10 42.07 6.62 40.26
CA LEU A 10 40.62 6.86 40.41
C LEU A 10 40.12 7.96 39.44
N ILE A 11 41.02 8.86 39.06
CA ILE A 11 40.82 9.92 38.05
C ILE A 11 40.67 9.33 36.64
N GLU A 12 41.56 8.40 36.23
CA GLU A 12 41.42 7.70 34.94
C GLU A 12 40.12 6.92 34.85
N LEU A 13 39.71 6.27 35.95
CA LEU A 13 38.45 5.54 35.98
C LEU A 13 37.25 6.49 35.77
N LEU A 14 37.22 7.63 36.48
CA LEU A 14 36.17 8.64 36.33
C LEU A 14 36.10 9.23 34.92
N ILE A 15 37.25 9.50 34.31
CA ILE A 15 37.32 10.01 32.93
C ILE A 15 36.80 8.96 31.94
N SER A 16 37.19 7.69 32.10
CA SER A 16 36.73 6.60 31.22
C SER A 16 35.22 6.39 31.31
N VAL A 17 34.66 6.45 32.51
CA VAL A 17 33.22 6.37 32.74
C VAL A 17 32.53 7.56 32.09
N ALA A 18 32.97 8.79 32.36
CA ALA A 18 32.35 9.99 31.79
C ALA A 18 32.32 10.00 30.26
N ILE A 19 33.41 9.57 29.60
CA ILE A 19 33.48 9.44 28.15
C ILE A 19 32.52 8.35 27.66
N SER A 20 32.49 7.18 28.32
CA SER A 20 31.60 6.08 27.93
C SER A 20 30.13 6.48 28.03
N THR A 21 29.72 7.22 29.07
CA THR A 21 28.34 7.69 29.23
C THR A 21 27.97 8.70 28.15
N LEU A 22 28.88 9.62 27.80
CA LEU A 22 28.67 10.58 26.71
C LEU A 22 28.49 9.89 25.36
N VAL A 23 29.32 8.88 25.06
CA VAL A 23 29.22 8.10 23.82
C VAL A 23 27.90 7.34 23.76
N VAL A 24 27.49 6.68 24.86
CA VAL A 24 26.22 5.95 24.93
C VAL A 24 25.03 6.90 24.74
N LEU A 25 25.02 8.06 25.40
CA LEU A 25 23.96 9.06 25.24
C LEU A 25 23.87 9.60 23.81
N GLY A 26 25.03 9.85 23.18
CA GLY A 26 25.10 10.26 21.78
C GLY A 26 24.54 9.19 20.84
N LEU A 27 24.91 7.92 21.02
CA LEU A 27 24.41 6.82 20.21
C LEU A 27 22.91 6.58 20.39
N VAL A 28 22.38 6.67 21.61
CA VAL A 28 20.95 6.54 21.90
C VAL A 28 20.15 7.65 21.21
N SER A 29 20.64 8.89 21.25
CA SER A 29 20.02 10.03 20.58
C SER A 29 19.98 9.85 19.06
N VAL A 30 21.11 9.50 18.44
CA VAL A 30 21.21 9.25 16.99
C VAL A 30 20.33 8.07 16.58
N TYR A 31 20.31 6.99 17.36
CA TYR A 31 19.48 5.82 17.10
C TYR A 31 17.99 6.16 17.13
N GLY A 32 17.55 6.98 18.10
CA GLY A 32 16.19 7.50 18.17
C GLY A 32 15.80 8.31 16.93
N SER A 33 16.66 9.23 16.48
CA SER A 33 16.41 10.03 15.27
C SER A 33 16.36 9.17 14.00
N VAL A 34 17.23 8.16 13.87
CA VAL A 34 17.23 7.24 12.71
C VAL A 34 15.95 6.40 12.68
N GLN A 35 15.48 5.91 13.83
CA GLN A 35 14.20 5.19 13.90
C GLN A 35 13.01 6.07 13.53
N GLU A 36 12.98 7.31 13.98
CA GLU A 36 11.91 8.25 13.65
C GLU A 36 11.88 8.57 12.15
N VAL A 37 13.05 8.82 11.54
CA VAL A 37 13.18 9.03 10.10
C VAL A 37 12.70 7.80 9.33
N ARG A 38 13.12 6.60 9.74
CA ARG A 38 12.66 5.34 9.13
C ARG A 38 11.14 5.21 9.18
N LYS A 39 10.52 5.48 10.34
CA LYS A 39 9.07 5.44 10.49
C LYS A 39 8.37 6.43 9.55
N ARG A 40 8.87 7.67 9.46
CA ARG A 40 8.33 8.68 8.54
C ARG A 40 8.47 8.28 7.07
N PHE A 41 9.59 7.64 6.70
CA PHE A 41 9.77 7.10 5.35
C PHE A 41 8.81 5.96 5.04
N GLU A 42 8.58 5.05 5.97
CA GLU A 42 7.62 3.96 5.82
C GLU A 42 6.18 4.50 5.66
N GLU A 43 5.80 5.51 6.45
CA GLU A 43 4.51 6.20 6.32
C GLU A 43 4.37 6.94 4.98
N TYR A 44 5.44 7.59 4.50
CA TYR A 44 5.44 8.29 3.21
C TYR A 44 5.32 7.32 2.03
N ASP A 45 6.11 6.23 2.03
CA ASP A 45 6.06 5.22 0.98
C ASP A 45 4.67 4.56 0.90
N GLN A 46 4.05 4.28 2.04
CA GLN A 46 2.68 3.76 2.09
C GLN A 46 1.67 4.74 1.49
N LYS A 47 1.74 6.03 1.87
CA LYS A 47 0.86 7.06 1.29
C LYS A 47 1.04 7.15 -0.22
N ARG A 48 2.28 7.17 -0.69
CA ARG A 48 2.59 7.22 -2.12
C ARG A 48 1.97 6.05 -2.88
N ARG A 49 2.17 4.82 -2.41
CA ARG A 49 1.59 3.61 -3.04
C ARG A 49 0.06 3.64 -3.08
N LEU A 50 -0.57 4.19 -2.04
CA LEU A 50 -2.03 4.35 -2.01
C LEU A 50 -2.50 5.39 -3.03
N TYR A 51 -1.82 6.53 -3.14
CA TYR A 51 -2.12 7.52 -4.18
C TYR A 51 -1.96 6.93 -5.59
N GLU A 52 -0.90 6.16 -5.83
CA GLU A 52 -0.70 5.46 -7.09
C GLU A 52 -1.85 4.47 -7.38
N LEU A 53 -2.30 3.70 -6.39
CA LEU A 53 -3.48 2.83 -6.53
C LEU A 53 -4.74 3.64 -6.88
N VAL A 54 -5.04 4.68 -6.10
CA VAL A 54 -6.24 5.52 -6.30
C VAL A 54 -6.27 6.12 -7.70
N PHE A 55 -5.12 6.60 -8.18
CA PHE A 55 -4.99 7.12 -9.54
C PHE A 55 -5.23 6.05 -10.60
N LEU A 56 -4.67 4.85 -10.43
CA LEU A 56 -4.87 3.72 -11.34
C LEU A 56 -6.33 3.28 -11.36
N LEU A 57 -6.96 3.14 -10.19
CA LEU A 57 -8.38 2.82 -10.06
C LEU A 57 -9.25 3.89 -10.75
N GLN A 58 -8.96 5.18 -10.56
CA GLN A 58 -9.71 6.24 -11.25
C GLN A 58 -9.62 6.09 -12.78
N LYS A 59 -8.44 5.74 -13.32
CA LYS A 59 -8.27 5.51 -14.76
C LYS A 59 -9.04 4.29 -15.25
N GLU A 60 -8.99 3.19 -14.50
CA GLU A 60 -9.67 1.94 -14.84
C GLU A 60 -11.20 2.06 -14.76
N LEU A 61 -11.71 2.69 -13.70
CA LEU A 61 -13.14 2.94 -13.46
C LEU A 61 -13.75 3.95 -14.45
N SER A 62 -12.94 4.84 -15.01
CA SER A 62 -13.35 5.69 -16.14
C SER A 62 -13.61 4.90 -17.42
N ASN A 63 -13.21 3.62 -17.48
CA ASN A 63 -13.33 2.76 -18.66
C ASN A 63 -13.72 1.32 -18.29
N CYS A 64 -14.46 1.15 -17.19
CA CYS A 64 -14.83 -0.17 -16.72
C CYS A 64 -16.17 -0.63 -17.31
N ARG A 65 -16.38 -1.94 -17.29
CA ARG A 65 -17.63 -2.61 -17.66
C ARG A 65 -18.02 -3.59 -16.57
N GLU A 66 -19.34 -3.82 -16.43
CA GLU A 66 -19.91 -4.84 -15.53
C GLU A 66 -19.33 -4.72 -14.11
N LEU A 67 -19.42 -3.49 -13.58
CA LEU A 67 -18.96 -3.20 -12.23
C LEU A 67 -19.99 -3.70 -11.22
N GLU A 68 -19.53 -4.56 -10.32
CA GLU A 68 -20.33 -5.17 -9.29
C GLU A 68 -19.61 -5.09 -7.94
N LEU A 69 -20.36 -4.79 -6.88
CA LEU A 69 -19.87 -4.86 -5.52
C LEU A 69 -20.58 -6.02 -4.80
N GLN A 70 -19.82 -7.04 -4.44
CA GLN A 70 -20.31 -8.21 -3.70
C GLN A 70 -19.59 -8.26 -2.34
N GLY A 71 -20.30 -7.86 -1.27
CA GLY A 71 -19.68 -7.63 0.04
C GLY A 71 -18.58 -6.56 -0.05
N ASP A 72 -17.39 -6.87 0.47
CA ASP A 72 -16.21 -5.99 0.41
C ASP A 72 -15.33 -6.22 -0.84
N THR A 73 -15.87 -6.87 -1.87
CA THR A 73 -15.16 -7.13 -3.12
C THR A 73 -15.82 -6.42 -4.28
N LEU A 74 -15.12 -5.45 -4.84
CA LEU A 74 -15.50 -4.78 -6.08
C LEU A 74 -14.88 -5.54 -7.26
N ARG A 75 -15.70 -5.91 -8.24
CA ARG A 75 -15.26 -6.57 -9.47
C ARG A 75 -15.70 -5.77 -10.68
N TYR A 76 -14.83 -5.68 -11.67
CA TYR A 76 -15.14 -5.04 -12.95
C TYR A 76 -14.17 -5.50 -14.02
N TYR A 77 -14.53 -5.25 -15.27
CA TYR A 77 -13.68 -5.52 -16.43
C TYR A 77 -13.15 -4.21 -16.97
N THR A 78 -11.88 -4.17 -17.39
CA THR A 78 -11.28 -2.97 -17.98
C THR A 78 -10.31 -3.32 -19.10
N THR A 79 -10.21 -2.46 -20.11
CA THR A 79 -9.22 -2.56 -21.18
C THR A 79 -7.87 -1.93 -20.79
N PHE A 80 -7.82 -1.23 -19.66
CA PHE A 80 -6.65 -0.48 -19.19
C PHE A 80 -5.95 -1.14 -17.98
N GLY A 81 -5.91 -2.48 -17.97
CA GLY A 81 -5.16 -3.23 -16.95
C GLY A 81 -3.68 -2.83 -16.94
N ILE A 82 -3.06 -2.93 -15.76
CA ILE A 82 -1.65 -2.58 -15.58
C ILE A 82 -0.76 -3.66 -16.21
N SER A 83 -1.17 -4.92 -16.06
CA SER A 83 -0.36 -6.09 -16.46
C SER A 83 -0.67 -6.59 -17.86
N ALA A 84 -1.94 -6.51 -18.27
CA ALA A 84 -2.39 -6.95 -19.59
C ALA A 84 -3.53 -6.06 -20.09
N PRO A 85 -3.68 -5.92 -21.42
CA PRO A 85 -4.92 -5.39 -21.98
C PRO A 85 -6.06 -6.36 -21.68
N TYR A 86 -7.23 -5.81 -21.37
CA TYR A 86 -8.46 -6.57 -21.11
C TYR A 86 -8.35 -7.58 -19.97
N VAL A 87 -8.61 -7.10 -18.76
CA VAL A 87 -8.52 -7.87 -17.52
C VAL A 87 -9.80 -7.77 -16.71
N MET A 88 -10.08 -8.82 -15.93
CA MET A 88 -10.98 -8.71 -14.79
C MET A 88 -10.18 -8.23 -13.59
N VAL A 89 -10.62 -7.11 -13.02
CA VAL A 89 -10.07 -6.55 -11.79
C VAL A 89 -10.96 -6.92 -10.62
N SER A 90 -10.33 -7.37 -9.54
CA SER A 90 -10.97 -7.59 -8.25
C SER A 90 -10.24 -6.78 -7.19
N LEU A 91 -10.95 -5.82 -6.59
CA LEU A 91 -10.49 -5.02 -5.47
C LEU A 91 -11.22 -5.47 -4.21
N GLN A 92 -10.47 -6.03 -3.26
CA GLN A 92 -11.02 -6.55 -2.01
C GLN A 92 -10.51 -5.73 -0.84
N ALA A 93 -11.42 -5.15 -0.07
CA ALA A 93 -11.11 -4.51 1.20
C ALA A 93 -11.14 -5.56 2.33
N GLN A 94 -10.11 -5.59 3.15
CA GLN A 94 -9.96 -6.47 4.30
C GLN A 94 -9.38 -5.67 5.46
N LYS A 95 -9.45 -6.21 6.68
CA LYS A 95 -8.85 -5.57 7.85
C LYS A 95 -7.36 -5.26 7.58
N ASP A 96 -7.00 -3.99 7.74
CA ASP A 96 -5.67 -3.43 7.54
C ASP A 96 -5.09 -3.56 6.11
N ALA A 97 -5.88 -3.97 5.11
CA ALA A 97 -5.38 -4.24 3.77
C ALA A 97 -6.40 -4.05 2.64
N ILE A 98 -5.90 -3.64 1.48
CA ILE A 98 -6.64 -3.67 0.21
C ILE A 98 -5.87 -4.57 -0.74
N THR A 99 -6.53 -5.58 -1.27
CA THR A 99 -5.96 -6.49 -2.27
C THR A 99 -6.50 -6.14 -3.63
N TYR A 100 -5.60 -5.77 -4.54
CA TYR A 100 -5.88 -5.52 -5.94
C TYR A 100 -5.41 -6.72 -6.76
N THR A 101 -6.29 -7.27 -7.59
CA THR A 101 -5.98 -8.43 -8.44
C THR A 101 -6.42 -8.17 -9.87
N GLU A 102 -5.54 -8.38 -10.84
CA GLU A 102 -5.86 -8.50 -12.26
C GLU A 102 -5.76 -9.97 -12.67
N SER A 103 -6.77 -10.43 -13.38
CA SER A 103 -6.87 -11.82 -13.83
C SER A 103 -7.46 -11.90 -15.22
N ASN A 104 -7.31 -13.08 -15.84
CA ASN A 104 -7.94 -13.36 -17.11
C ASN A 104 -9.47 -13.25 -16.96
N PRO A 105 -10.15 -12.48 -17.83
CA PRO A 105 -11.59 -12.28 -17.74
C PRO A 105 -12.42 -13.53 -18.00
N TYR A 106 -11.84 -14.56 -18.63
CA TYR A 106 -12.49 -15.83 -18.92
C TYR A 106 -12.14 -16.93 -17.92
N ASP A 107 -11.00 -16.81 -17.23
CA ASP A 107 -10.55 -17.76 -16.22
C ASP A 107 -9.90 -17.01 -15.04
N PRO A 108 -10.67 -16.75 -13.97
CA PRO A 108 -10.18 -16.05 -12.77
C PRO A 108 -9.01 -16.75 -12.06
N SER A 109 -8.73 -18.03 -12.35
CA SER A 109 -7.59 -18.74 -11.77
C SER A 109 -6.26 -18.26 -12.34
N ILE A 110 -6.27 -17.69 -13.55
CA ILE A 110 -5.10 -17.10 -14.20
C ILE A 110 -4.95 -15.66 -13.71
N VAL A 111 -4.13 -15.46 -12.69
CA VAL A 111 -3.82 -14.16 -12.10
C VAL A 111 -2.59 -13.56 -12.77
N TYR A 112 -2.75 -12.40 -13.39
CA TYR A 112 -1.64 -11.67 -14.03
C TYR A 112 -0.91 -10.77 -13.03
N LEU A 113 -1.65 -10.14 -12.13
CA LEU A 113 -1.09 -9.25 -11.11
C LEU A 113 -1.89 -9.37 -9.81
N LYS A 114 -1.16 -9.46 -8.70
CA LYS A 114 -1.75 -9.35 -7.36
C LYS A 114 -0.92 -8.39 -6.53
N ARG A 115 -1.54 -7.33 -6.02
CA ARG A 115 -0.92 -6.34 -5.14
C ARG A 115 -1.65 -6.31 -3.81
N HIS A 116 -0.87 -6.42 -2.74
CA HIS A 116 -1.35 -6.25 -1.38
C HIS A 116 -0.88 -4.90 -0.88
N LEU A 117 -1.84 -4.03 -0.57
CA LEU A 117 -1.59 -2.68 -0.09
C LEU A 117 -2.05 -2.61 1.36
N ARG A 118 -1.15 -2.15 2.23
CA ARG A 118 -1.50 -1.91 3.63
C ARG A 118 -2.37 -0.66 3.71
N ALA A 119 -3.54 -0.80 4.30
CA ALA A 119 -4.52 0.28 4.47
C ALA A 119 -4.99 0.25 5.92
N PRO A 120 -4.38 1.05 6.82
CA PRO A 120 -4.65 0.96 8.26
C PRO A 120 -6.14 1.15 8.58
N GLY A 121 -6.62 0.35 9.54
CA GLY A 121 -8.00 0.36 9.98
C GLY A 121 -8.86 -0.70 9.28
N SER A 122 -10.13 -0.40 9.08
CA SER A 122 -11.07 -1.26 8.36
C SER A 122 -11.48 -0.55 7.08
N PRO A 123 -10.71 -0.69 5.98
CA PRO A 123 -11.10 -0.09 4.72
C PRO A 123 -12.44 -0.68 4.27
N GLU A 124 -13.28 0.16 3.69
CA GLU A 124 -14.60 -0.24 3.17
C GLU A 124 -14.75 0.26 1.73
N LEU A 125 -15.35 -0.58 0.89
CA LEU A 125 -15.74 -0.22 -0.47
C LEU A 125 -17.26 -0.03 -0.51
N ARG A 126 -17.70 1.07 -1.12
CA ARG A 126 -19.12 1.29 -1.39
C ARG A 126 -19.30 1.68 -2.84
N PHE A 127 -20.38 1.22 -3.43
CA PHE A 127 -20.74 1.55 -4.79
C PHE A 127 -22.14 2.17 -4.82
N ASP A 128 -22.22 3.42 -5.26
CA ASP A 128 -23.47 4.13 -5.53
C ASP A 128 -23.73 4.09 -7.04
N SER A 129 -24.61 3.17 -7.46
CA SER A 129 -24.96 2.98 -8.87
C SER A 129 -25.79 4.12 -9.45
N ALA A 130 -26.52 4.88 -8.61
CA ALA A 130 -27.31 6.02 -9.07
C ALA A 130 -26.42 7.19 -9.46
N LYS A 131 -25.31 7.37 -8.73
CA LYS A 131 -24.33 8.45 -8.98
C LYS A 131 -23.13 8.00 -9.80
N ASN A 132 -22.99 6.70 -10.06
CA ASN A 132 -21.80 6.09 -10.68
C ASN A 132 -20.53 6.45 -9.89
N ILE A 133 -20.54 6.22 -8.58
CA ILE A 133 -19.41 6.52 -7.70
C ILE A 133 -19.01 5.26 -6.93
N VAL A 134 -17.72 4.96 -6.95
CA VAL A 134 -17.10 4.02 -6.01
C VAL A 134 -16.42 4.83 -4.91
N SER A 135 -16.82 4.62 -3.66
CA SER A 135 -16.20 5.24 -2.51
C SER A 135 -15.27 4.26 -1.80
N LEU A 136 -14.02 4.66 -1.60
CA LEU A 136 -13.05 3.97 -0.75
C LEU A 136 -12.94 4.72 0.59
N PHE A 137 -13.31 4.05 1.68
CA PHE A 137 -13.08 4.54 3.03
C PHE A 137 -11.81 3.91 3.58
N TYR A 138 -10.91 4.71 4.15
CA TYR A 138 -9.74 4.23 4.87
C TYR A 138 -9.28 5.30 5.87
N ASP A 139 -8.81 4.89 7.05
CA ASP A 139 -8.24 5.82 8.06
C ASP A 139 -9.12 7.05 8.34
N GLY A 140 -10.44 6.86 8.43
CA GLY A 140 -11.43 7.94 8.64
C GLY A 140 -11.61 8.91 7.46
N LYS A 141 -10.94 8.67 6.33
CA LYS A 141 -11.05 9.43 5.09
C LYS A 141 -11.91 8.69 4.08
N ARG A 142 -12.53 9.47 3.20
CA ARG A 142 -13.33 8.98 2.07
C ARG A 142 -12.73 9.51 0.77
N ILE A 143 -12.51 8.63 -0.18
CA ILE A 143 -12.15 8.98 -1.56
C ILE A 143 -13.28 8.51 -2.47
N ASP A 144 -13.80 9.43 -3.26
CA ASP A 144 -14.82 9.11 -4.27
C ASP A 144 -14.17 9.02 -5.64
N LEU A 145 -14.38 7.89 -6.30
CA LEU A 145 -13.90 7.56 -7.63
C LEU A 145 -15.09 7.59 -8.58
N LEU A 146 -14.99 8.38 -9.64
CA LEU A 146 -16.03 8.47 -10.66
C LEU A 146 -15.96 7.24 -11.56
N VAL A 147 -17.10 6.58 -11.73
CA VAL A 147 -17.29 5.49 -12.68
C VAL A 147 -17.85 6.09 -13.96
N GLN A 148 -17.13 5.89 -15.06
CA GLN A 148 -17.65 6.19 -16.39
C GLN A 148 -17.71 4.88 -17.16
N TYR A 149 -18.93 4.42 -17.43
CA TYR A 149 -19.13 3.33 -18.37
C TYR A 149 -18.82 3.86 -19.76
N ASN A 150 -17.69 3.42 -20.30
CA ASN A 150 -17.34 3.80 -21.65
C ASN A 150 -18.38 3.16 -22.60
N ARG A 151 -19.19 4.00 -23.25
CA ARG A 151 -20.23 3.58 -24.21
C ARG A 151 -19.66 3.11 -25.54
N VAL A 152 -18.33 3.20 -25.72
CA VAL A 152 -17.68 2.61 -26.89
C VAL A 152 -17.96 1.10 -26.84
N PRO A 153 -18.63 0.54 -27.85
CA PRO A 153 -18.95 -0.88 -27.88
C PRO A 153 -17.63 -1.63 -28.02
N THR A 154 -17.05 -2.02 -26.89
CA THR A 154 -15.89 -2.91 -26.82
C THR A 154 -16.28 -4.34 -27.21
N SER A 155 -17.45 -4.56 -27.82
CA SER A 155 -17.90 -5.84 -28.38
C SER A 155 -16.93 -6.43 -29.39
N SER A 156 -15.99 -5.66 -29.95
CA SER A 156 -14.89 -6.16 -30.78
C SER A 156 -13.61 -6.53 -30.01
N ILE A 157 -13.45 -6.10 -28.76
CA ILE A 157 -12.30 -6.43 -27.89
C ILE A 157 -12.66 -7.57 -26.90
N PHE A 158 -13.93 -7.65 -26.51
CA PHE A 158 -14.49 -8.66 -25.60
C PHE A 158 -15.05 -9.87 -26.39
N LEU A 159 -14.47 -10.18 -27.55
CA LEU A 159 -14.87 -11.36 -28.32
C LEU A 159 -14.48 -12.61 -27.51
N ARG A 160 -15.49 -13.39 -27.14
CA ARG A 160 -15.32 -14.72 -26.54
C ARG A 160 -14.33 -15.52 -27.38
N PRO A 161 -13.29 -16.14 -26.80
CA PRO A 161 -12.67 -17.26 -27.48
C PRO A 161 -13.74 -18.34 -27.65
N PHE A 162 -13.79 -18.88 -28.87
CA PHE A 162 -14.73 -19.88 -29.37
C PHE A 162 -15.00 -21.03 -28.40
#